data_AF-A0A6G2Q2W4-F1
#
_entry.id   AF-A0A6G2Q2W4-F1
#
_cell.length_a   1.000
_cell.length_b   1.000
_cell.length_c   1.000
_cell.angle_alpha   90.00
_cell.angle_beta   90.00
_cell.angle_gamma   90.00
#
_symmetry.space_group_name_H-M   'P 1'
#
loop_
_entity.id
_entity.type
_entity.pdbx_description
1 polymer ?
#
loop_
_entity_poly.entity_id
_entity_poly.type
_entity_poly.pdbx_seq_one_letter_code
_entity_poly.pdbx_strand_id
1 'polypeptide(L)'
;MSARVPRNRATGRRPPARRRPRRPGRRRQRAEDRLIGLLIAAVLVVGLVVIVVNWLLAHWWILAVVAVLAVSAGGAWLYQKQQRARWEAVRARGLRYGLAQLDTLHHARFEDAVRDLMHRDGCRDAVRVGGGGDLGADVKATDPYGRRWVIQCKHRRDGLGGSAVGTPDLQVLNGTARQVHGADVAVIVTNGRVTAPAVAFAEQQRLHVVDRHILGAWASGSRPLWELLRAVPPPRRPTALS
;
A
#
# COMPACT_ATOMS: atom_id res chain seq x y z
N MET A 1 81.70 -102.19 17.84
CA MET A 1 82.55 -101.80 18.99
C MET A 1 81.82 -100.70 19.76
N SER A 2 81.38 -100.99 20.99
CA SER A 2 81.97 -100.51 22.25
C SER A 2 81.89 -98.99 22.42
N ALA A 3 81.58 -98.41 23.57
CA ALA A 3 81.09 -98.85 24.87
C ALA A 3 80.89 -97.56 25.71
N ARG A 4 80.02 -97.63 26.72
CA ARG A 4 80.14 -97.03 28.08
C ARG A 4 80.48 -95.52 28.23
N VAL A 5 79.58 -94.67 28.78
CA VAL A 5 79.29 -94.42 30.24
C VAL A 5 80.41 -93.59 30.92
N PRO A 6 80.19 -92.66 31.91
CA PRO A 6 79.01 -91.86 32.28
C PRO A 6 79.29 -90.44 32.92
N ARG A 7 78.19 -89.80 33.37
CA ARG A 7 77.97 -88.97 34.59
C ARG A 7 78.85 -87.72 34.86
N ASN A 8 78.17 -86.57 35.05
CA ASN A 8 78.02 -86.00 36.40
C ASN A 8 76.79 -85.08 36.55
N ARG A 9 76.29 -85.01 37.79
CA ARG A 9 75.15 -84.22 38.29
C ARG A 9 75.53 -82.74 38.51
N ALA A 10 74.55 -81.82 38.42
CA ALA A 10 74.07 -81.04 39.58
C ALA A 10 73.00 -79.97 39.19
N THR A 11 71.85 -80.07 39.87
CA THR A 11 71.02 -79.02 40.48
C THR A 11 70.71 -77.69 39.75
N GLY A 12 69.41 -77.39 39.64
CA GLY A 12 68.91 -76.02 39.55
C GLY A 12 67.50 -75.89 38.97
N ARG A 13 66.48 -75.84 39.85
CA ARG A 13 65.05 -75.66 39.51
C ARG A 13 64.75 -74.32 38.82
N ARG A 14 63.98 -74.35 37.72
CA ARG A 14 62.91 -73.41 37.27
C ARG A 14 62.34 -73.93 35.94
N PRO A 15 61.01 -74.09 35.75
CA PRO A 15 60.22 -73.04 35.06
C PRO A 15 58.69 -73.11 35.39
N PRO A 16 57.75 -72.43 34.69
CA PRO A 16 57.81 -71.14 33.98
C PRO A 16 56.75 -70.13 34.49
N ALA A 17 57.00 -68.83 34.27
CA ALA A 17 55.94 -67.83 34.26
C ALA A 17 55.03 -68.05 33.04
N ARG A 18 53.72 -68.26 33.29
CA ARG A 18 52.67 -68.30 32.25
C ARG A 18 52.64 -66.98 31.48
N ARG A 19 53.18 -66.96 30.27
CA ARG A 19 52.86 -65.93 29.26
C ARG A 19 51.45 -66.19 28.73
N ARG A 20 50.48 -65.34 29.10
CA ARG A 20 49.17 -65.27 28.43
C ARG A 20 49.37 -64.73 27.01
N PRO A 21 48.81 -65.36 25.95
CA PRO A 21 48.86 -64.79 24.62
C PRO A 21 47.95 -63.55 24.54
N ARG A 22 48.51 -62.42 24.12
CA ARG A 22 47.75 -61.24 23.70
C ARG A 22 46.98 -61.60 22.42
N ARG A 23 45.65 -61.58 22.47
CA ARG A 23 44.77 -61.74 21.29
C ARG A 23 44.86 -60.49 20.39
N PRO A 24 45.34 -60.57 19.14
CA PRO A 24 45.30 -59.46 18.19
C PRO A 24 44.02 -59.56 17.36
N GLY A 25 42.88 -59.15 17.92
CA GLY A 25 41.58 -59.24 17.22
C GLY A 25 40.72 -57.97 17.27
N ARG A 26 40.80 -57.19 18.36
CA ARG A 26 39.86 -56.08 18.61
C ARG A 26 40.08 -54.81 17.78
N ARG A 27 41.24 -54.62 17.14
CA ARG A 27 41.55 -53.40 16.38
C ARG A 27 41.04 -53.46 14.93
N ARG A 28 40.94 -54.66 14.36
CA ARG A 28 40.45 -54.89 12.98
C ARG A 28 38.91 -54.85 12.93
N GLN A 29 38.24 -55.49 13.89
CA GLN A 29 36.77 -55.45 14.05
C GLN A 29 36.22 -54.02 14.18
N ARG A 30 36.85 -53.13 14.98
CA ARG A 30 36.40 -51.73 15.11
C ARG A 30 36.55 -50.90 13.84
N ALA A 31 37.46 -51.27 12.93
CA ALA A 31 37.61 -50.58 11.64
C ALA A 31 36.52 -51.03 10.66
N GLU A 32 36.18 -52.32 10.67
CA GLU A 32 35.07 -52.89 9.90
C GLU A 32 33.72 -52.30 10.37
N ASP A 33 33.47 -52.21 11.67
CA ASP A 33 32.24 -51.61 12.22
C ASP A 33 32.07 -50.13 11.82
N ARG A 34 33.17 -49.36 11.75
CA ARG A 34 33.17 -47.96 11.32
C ARG A 34 32.91 -47.81 9.83
N LEU A 35 33.49 -48.69 9.01
CA LEU A 35 33.24 -48.73 7.57
C LEU A 35 31.78 -49.09 7.29
N ILE A 36 31.23 -50.07 8.00
CA ILE A 36 29.83 -50.46 7.90
C ILE A 36 28.91 -49.30 8.31
N GLY A 37 29.22 -48.60 9.42
CA GLY A 37 28.45 -47.42 9.86
C GLY A 37 28.46 -46.26 8.86
N LEU A 38 29.61 -45.98 8.23
CA LEU A 38 29.72 -44.95 7.18
C LEU A 38 28.94 -45.32 5.93
N LEU A 39 28.95 -46.60 5.53
CA LEU A 39 28.17 -47.08 4.39
C LEU A 39 26.67 -46.96 4.66
N ILE A 40 26.20 -47.31 5.86
CA ILE A 40 24.80 -47.15 6.24
C ILE A 40 24.39 -45.66 6.22
N ALA A 41 25.22 -44.79 6.80
CA ALA A 41 24.95 -43.35 6.79
C ALA A 41 24.90 -42.78 5.36
N ALA A 42 25.80 -43.21 4.48
CA ALA A 42 25.80 -42.80 3.07
C ALA A 42 24.53 -43.26 2.35
N VAL A 43 24.09 -44.51 2.56
CA VAL A 43 22.85 -45.04 1.98
C VAL A 43 21.63 -44.28 2.49
N LEU A 44 21.59 -43.92 3.78
CA LEU A 44 20.50 -43.12 4.34
C LEU A 44 20.45 -41.71 3.75
N VAL A 45 21.62 -41.07 3.58
CA VAL A 45 21.71 -39.74 2.96
C VAL A 45 21.27 -39.80 1.49
N VAL A 46 21.74 -40.80 0.73
CA VAL A 46 21.34 -40.98 -0.67
C VAL A 46 19.85 -41.28 -0.77
N GLY A 47 19.30 -42.14 0.09
CA GLY A 47 17.87 -42.44 0.15
C GLY A 47 17.04 -41.19 0.46
N LEU A 48 17.48 -40.38 1.42
CA LEU A 48 16.84 -39.10 1.74
C LEU A 48 16.85 -38.15 0.54
N VAL A 49 17.99 -38.01 -0.15
CA VAL A 49 18.10 -37.19 -1.35
C VAL A 49 17.17 -37.69 -2.45
N VAL A 50 17.11 -39.00 -2.71
CA VAL A 50 16.21 -39.59 -3.71
C VAL A 50 14.75 -39.35 -3.36
N ILE A 51 14.36 -39.49 -2.10
CA ILE A 51 13.00 -39.20 -1.63
C ILE A 51 12.66 -37.73 -1.83
N VAL A 52 13.57 -36.83 -1.47
CA VAL A 52 13.38 -35.38 -1.65
C VAL A 52 13.28 -35.01 -3.13
N VAL A 53 14.17 -35.54 -3.98
CA VAL A 53 14.17 -35.28 -5.42
C VAL A 53 12.90 -35.86 -6.08
N ASN A 54 12.51 -37.08 -5.73
CA ASN A 54 11.30 -37.71 -6.26
C ASN A 54 10.04 -36.97 -5.79
N TRP A 55 10.00 -36.52 -4.53
CA TRP A 55 8.90 -35.72 -4.02
C TRP A 55 8.83 -34.36 -4.73
N LEU A 56 9.97 -33.72 -4.99
CA LEU A 56 10.04 -32.46 -5.74
C LEU A 56 9.60 -32.64 -7.21
N LEU A 57 10.02 -33.73 -7.87
CA LEU A 57 9.59 -34.11 -9.22
C LEU A 57 8.13 -34.59 -9.27
N ALA A 58 7.57 -35.06 -8.15
CA ALA A 58 6.16 -35.43 -8.07
C ALA A 58 5.27 -34.24 -7.73
N HIS A 59 5.79 -33.17 -7.11
CA HIS A 59 5.03 -32.03 -6.60
C HIS A 59 5.42 -30.66 -7.20
N TRP A 60 6.28 -30.62 -8.24
CA TRP A 60 6.61 -29.37 -8.96
C TRP A 60 5.36 -28.66 -9.52
N TRP A 61 4.32 -29.43 -9.84
CA TRP A 61 3.04 -28.91 -10.30
C TRP A 61 2.35 -28.05 -9.24
N ILE A 62 2.57 -28.29 -7.93
CA ILE A 62 2.02 -27.44 -6.86
C ILE A 62 2.65 -26.05 -6.92
N LEU A 63 3.96 -25.96 -7.11
CA LEU A 63 4.65 -24.67 -7.27
C LEU A 63 4.20 -23.95 -8.55
N ALA A 64 4.00 -24.69 -9.63
CA ALA A 64 3.46 -24.14 -10.88
C ALA A 64 2.04 -23.60 -10.70
N VAL A 65 1.15 -24.35 -10.03
CA VAL A 65 -0.23 -23.93 -9.74
C VAL A 65 -0.25 -22.69 -8.85
N VAL A 66 0.55 -22.65 -7.78
CA VAL A 66 0.66 -21.49 -6.89
C VAL A 66 1.17 -20.26 -7.64
N ALA A 67 2.16 -20.42 -8.52
CA ALA A 67 2.68 -19.32 -9.34
C ALA A 67 1.59 -18.77 -10.31
N VAL A 68 0.84 -19.65 -10.96
CA VAL A 68 -0.27 -19.27 -11.85
C VAL A 68 -1.39 -18.56 -11.07
N LEU A 69 -1.73 -19.03 -9.87
CA LEU A 69 -2.72 -18.39 -9.00
C LEU A 69 -2.25 -17.00 -8.53
N ALA A 70 -0.97 -16.84 -8.18
CA ALA A 70 -0.41 -15.56 -7.79
C ALA A 70 -0.41 -14.55 -8.96
N VAL A 71 -0.02 -14.98 -10.17
CA VAL A 71 -0.02 -14.14 -11.37
C VAL A 71 -1.44 -13.75 -11.78
N SER A 72 -2.39 -14.69 -11.75
CA SER A 72 -3.79 -14.42 -12.09
C SER A 72 -4.46 -13.50 -11.06
N ALA A 73 -4.23 -13.69 -9.77
CA ALA A 73 -4.72 -12.79 -8.73
C ALA A 73 -4.08 -11.39 -8.83
N GLY A 74 -2.77 -11.30 -9.06
CA GLY A 74 -2.07 -10.04 -9.29
C GLY A 74 -2.56 -9.31 -10.55
N GLY A 75 -2.74 -10.04 -11.65
CA GLY A 75 -3.30 -9.53 -12.90
C GLY A 75 -4.75 -9.04 -12.72
N ALA A 76 -5.59 -9.81 -12.04
CA ALA A 76 -6.96 -9.43 -11.71
C ALA A 76 -7.02 -8.20 -10.80
N TRP A 77 -6.12 -8.09 -9.82
CA TRP A 77 -6.03 -6.93 -8.94
C TRP A 77 -5.60 -5.66 -9.70
N LEU A 78 -4.57 -5.76 -10.54
CA LEU A 78 -4.13 -4.66 -11.41
C LEU A 78 -5.22 -4.26 -12.41
N TYR A 79 -5.90 -5.24 -13.01
CA TYR A 79 -7.01 -5.02 -13.91
C TYR A 79 -8.19 -4.35 -13.21
N GLN A 80 -8.58 -4.79 -12.01
CA GLN A 80 -9.61 -4.14 -11.20
C GLN A 80 -9.22 -2.72 -10.81
N LYS A 81 -7.95 -2.48 -10.45
CA LYS A 81 -7.44 -1.15 -10.10
C LYS A 81 -7.50 -0.19 -11.29
N GLN A 82 -7.14 -0.66 -12.49
CA GLN A 82 -7.26 0.14 -13.71
C GLN A 82 -8.72 0.32 -14.16
N GLN A 83 -9.56 -0.70 -14.01
CA GLN A 83 -10.99 -0.61 -14.28
C GLN A 83 -11.62 0.46 -13.38
N ARG A 84 -11.33 0.51 -12.07
CA ARG A 84 -11.83 1.59 -11.18
C ARG A 84 -11.51 2.98 -11.73
N ALA A 85 -10.27 3.23 -12.15
CA ALA A 85 -9.86 4.50 -12.74
C ALA A 85 -10.59 4.81 -14.07
N ARG A 86 -10.84 3.79 -14.91
CA ARG A 86 -11.60 3.95 -16.17
C ARG A 86 -13.09 4.16 -15.93
N TRP A 87 -13.69 3.45 -14.98
CA TRP A 87 -15.08 3.64 -14.55
C TRP A 87 -15.27 5.02 -13.91
N GLU A 88 -14.28 5.51 -13.16
CA GLU A 88 -14.24 6.87 -12.62
C GLU A 88 -14.15 7.91 -13.74
N ALA A 89 -13.30 7.71 -14.75
CA ALA A 89 -13.20 8.62 -15.90
C ALA A 89 -14.47 8.66 -16.76
N VAL A 90 -15.16 7.52 -16.94
CA VAL A 90 -16.43 7.45 -17.67
C VAL A 90 -17.58 8.05 -16.84
N ARG A 91 -17.60 7.81 -15.51
CA ARG A 91 -18.57 8.46 -14.60
C ARG A 91 -18.37 9.98 -14.57
N ALA A 92 -17.12 10.46 -14.54
CA ALA A 92 -16.80 11.88 -14.48
C ALA A 92 -17.40 12.67 -15.64
N ARG A 93 -17.44 12.11 -16.87
CA ARG A 93 -17.97 12.83 -18.06
C ARG A 93 -19.48 13.08 -18.04
N GLY A 94 -20.24 12.33 -17.24
CA GLY A 94 -21.70 12.49 -17.09
C GLY A 94 -22.14 12.77 -15.65
N LEU A 95 -21.19 13.05 -14.76
CA LEU A 95 -21.43 13.14 -13.32
C LEU A 95 -22.38 14.31 -13.01
N ARG A 96 -23.57 13.98 -12.54
CA ARG A 96 -24.52 14.96 -12.02
C ARG A 96 -24.97 14.48 -10.66
N TYR A 97 -24.85 15.33 -9.65
CA TYR A 97 -25.42 15.06 -8.34
C TYR A 97 -26.68 15.90 -8.15
N GLY A 98 -27.75 15.26 -7.68
CA GLY A 98 -28.88 15.98 -7.12
C GLY A 98 -28.53 16.54 -5.74
N LEU A 99 -29.07 17.70 -5.37
CA LEU A 99 -28.85 18.26 -4.03
C LEU A 99 -29.25 17.28 -2.91
N ALA A 100 -30.39 16.59 -3.08
CA ALA A 100 -30.83 15.58 -2.12
C ALA A 100 -29.80 14.45 -1.93
N GLN A 101 -29.10 14.06 -3.00
CA GLN A 101 -28.02 13.08 -2.90
C GLN A 101 -26.85 13.64 -2.09
N LEU A 102 -26.41 14.88 -2.39
CA LEU A 102 -25.32 15.54 -1.66
C LEU A 102 -25.62 15.71 -0.17
N ASP A 103 -26.89 15.95 0.19
CA ASP A 103 -27.32 16.09 1.59
C ASP A 103 -27.14 14.80 2.40
N THR A 104 -27.35 13.64 1.77
CA THR A 104 -27.20 12.33 2.43
C THR A 104 -25.74 11.88 2.58
N LEU A 105 -24.80 12.54 1.93
CA LEU A 105 -23.39 12.17 1.98
C LEU A 105 -22.79 12.43 3.37
N HIS A 106 -21.86 11.58 3.77
CA HIS A 106 -20.94 11.90 4.85
C HIS A 106 -19.95 12.98 4.40
N HIS A 107 -19.37 13.77 5.32
CA HIS A 107 -18.47 14.89 4.96
C HIS A 107 -17.34 14.47 4.01
N ALA A 108 -16.65 13.35 4.29
CA ALA A 108 -15.57 12.85 3.42
C ALA A 108 -16.05 12.46 2.02
N ARG A 109 -17.31 12.00 1.88
CA ARG A 109 -17.92 11.69 0.59
C ARG A 109 -18.40 12.93 -0.14
N PHE A 110 -18.78 13.97 0.60
CA PHE A 110 -19.07 15.27 0.04
C PHE A 110 -17.79 15.90 -0.55
N GLU A 111 -16.66 15.79 0.13
CA GLU A 111 -15.35 16.21 -0.40
C GLU A 111 -14.97 15.42 -1.68
N ASP A 112 -15.18 14.10 -1.69
CA ASP A 112 -15.02 13.27 -2.90
C ASP A 112 -15.91 13.78 -4.05
N ALA A 113 -17.17 14.10 -3.78
CA ALA A 113 -18.09 14.60 -4.80
C ALA A 113 -17.65 15.96 -5.37
N VAL A 114 -17.13 16.87 -4.52
CA VAL A 114 -16.56 18.15 -4.97
C VAL A 114 -15.33 17.93 -5.85
N ARG A 115 -14.42 17.02 -5.48
CA ARG A 115 -13.29 16.61 -6.33
C ARG A 115 -13.80 16.09 -7.69
N ASP A 116 -14.78 15.21 -7.68
CA ASP A 116 -15.29 14.58 -8.90
C ASP A 116 -16.00 15.59 -9.82
N LEU A 117 -16.66 16.60 -9.27
CA LEU A 117 -17.20 17.74 -10.04
C LEU A 117 -16.10 18.58 -10.68
N MET A 118 -14.99 18.84 -9.97
CA MET A 118 -13.83 19.53 -10.56
C MET A 118 -13.20 18.71 -11.70
N HIS A 119 -13.08 17.38 -11.53
CA HIS A 119 -12.64 16.48 -12.58
C HIS A 119 -13.56 16.50 -13.80
N ARG A 120 -14.89 16.42 -13.59
CA ARG A 120 -15.90 16.51 -14.66
C ARG A 120 -15.70 17.76 -15.49
N ASP A 121 -15.45 18.88 -14.83
CA ASP A 121 -15.32 20.19 -15.46
C ASP A 121 -13.96 20.36 -16.20
N GLY A 122 -13.04 19.41 -16.06
CA GLY A 122 -11.78 19.36 -16.81
C GLY A 122 -10.52 19.51 -15.96
N CYS A 123 -10.65 19.63 -14.63
CA CYS A 123 -9.50 19.70 -13.72
C CYS A 123 -8.93 18.30 -13.48
N ARG A 124 -8.04 17.83 -14.37
CA ARG A 124 -7.57 16.43 -14.37
C ARG A 124 -6.72 16.04 -13.15
N ASP A 125 -6.18 17.02 -12.44
CA ASP A 125 -5.37 16.86 -11.24
C ASP A 125 -6.16 17.08 -9.94
N ALA A 126 -7.50 17.19 -10.02
CA ALA A 126 -8.33 17.38 -8.85
C ALA A 126 -8.09 16.26 -7.81
N VAL A 127 -7.81 16.64 -6.57
CA VAL A 127 -7.46 15.69 -5.52
C VAL A 127 -8.06 16.12 -4.19
N ARG A 128 -8.58 15.13 -3.45
CA ARG A 128 -8.99 15.31 -2.06
C ARG A 128 -7.75 15.22 -1.18
N VAL A 129 -7.47 16.26 -0.42
CA VAL A 129 -6.32 16.36 0.49
C VAL A 129 -6.72 16.41 1.97
N GLY A 130 -8.03 16.44 2.25
CA GLY A 130 -8.60 16.55 3.61
C GLY A 130 -8.09 15.48 4.58
N GLY A 131 -7.81 15.92 5.82
CA GLY A 131 -7.23 15.14 6.91
C GLY A 131 -6.70 16.01 8.05
N GLY A 132 -6.27 15.41 9.17
CA GLY A 132 -5.70 16.18 10.29
C GLY A 132 -4.50 17.04 9.84
N GLY A 133 -4.59 18.36 10.02
CA GLY A 133 -3.52 19.29 9.64
C GLY A 133 -3.55 19.80 8.19
N ASP A 134 -4.67 19.59 7.47
CA ASP A 134 -4.89 20.09 6.11
C ASP A 134 -5.03 21.62 5.98
N LEU A 135 -4.98 22.34 7.12
CA LEU A 135 -4.99 23.80 7.21
C LEU A 135 -6.16 24.43 6.43
N GLY A 136 -7.31 23.75 6.33
CA GLY A 136 -8.50 24.29 5.70
C GLY A 136 -8.57 24.13 4.18
N ALA A 137 -7.79 23.23 3.60
CA ALA A 137 -7.95 22.78 2.21
C ALA A 137 -8.44 21.33 2.17
N ASP A 138 -9.62 21.08 1.62
CA ASP A 138 -10.15 19.71 1.48
C ASP A 138 -9.95 19.16 0.06
N VAL A 139 -10.06 20.03 -0.95
CA VAL A 139 -9.86 19.70 -2.37
C VAL A 139 -8.95 20.72 -3.03
N LYS A 140 -8.02 20.23 -3.85
CA LYS A 140 -7.13 21.03 -4.70
C LYS A 140 -7.30 20.61 -6.14
N ALA A 141 -7.25 21.57 -7.07
CA ALA A 141 -7.40 21.31 -8.48
C ALA A 141 -6.75 22.42 -9.32
N THR A 142 -6.38 22.12 -10.56
CA THR A 142 -5.98 23.10 -11.56
C THR A 142 -6.99 23.07 -12.70
N ASP A 143 -7.61 24.22 -12.97
CA ASP A 143 -8.59 24.30 -14.06
C ASP A 143 -7.92 24.30 -15.45
N PRO A 144 -8.69 24.12 -16.54
CA PRO A 144 -8.15 24.16 -17.89
C PRO A 144 -7.47 25.48 -18.28
N TYR A 145 -7.65 26.55 -17.49
CA TYR A 145 -7.04 27.86 -17.67
C TYR A 145 -5.77 28.04 -16.81
N GLY A 146 -5.30 26.97 -16.17
CA GLY A 146 -4.07 26.95 -15.36
C GLY A 146 -4.21 27.58 -13.97
N ARG A 147 -5.42 27.94 -13.54
CA ARG A 147 -5.64 28.54 -12.21
C ARG A 147 -5.69 27.44 -11.16
N ARG A 148 -4.98 27.64 -10.04
CA ARG A 148 -4.98 26.73 -8.90
C ARG A 148 -6.15 27.04 -7.96
N TRP A 149 -7.02 26.06 -7.78
CA TRP A 149 -8.17 26.09 -6.90
C TRP A 149 -7.85 25.40 -5.57
N VAL A 150 -8.20 26.06 -4.48
CA VAL A 150 -8.20 25.50 -3.13
C VAL A 150 -9.60 25.62 -2.56
N ILE A 151 -10.19 24.49 -2.23
CA ILE A 151 -11.59 24.38 -1.87
C ILE A 151 -11.70 23.79 -0.46
N GLN A 152 -12.37 24.51 0.42
CA GLN A 152 -12.81 23.99 1.71
C GLN A 152 -14.27 23.56 1.62
N CYS A 153 -14.57 22.37 2.09
CA CYS A 153 -15.88 21.76 2.08
C CYS A 153 -16.50 21.83 3.48
N LYS A 154 -17.72 22.35 3.58
CA LYS A 154 -18.50 22.39 4.82
C LYS A 154 -19.83 21.69 4.60
N HIS A 155 -19.87 20.38 4.82
CA HIS A 155 -21.11 19.61 4.80
C HIS A 155 -21.91 19.81 6.10
N ARG A 156 -23.21 20.02 5.97
CA ARG A 156 -24.19 20.13 7.07
C ARG A 156 -25.23 19.03 6.89
N ARG A 157 -25.37 18.16 7.90
CA ARG A 157 -26.34 17.05 7.89
C ARG A 157 -27.78 17.55 7.65
N ASP A 158 -28.15 18.65 8.30
CA ASP A 158 -29.51 19.23 8.19
C ASP A 158 -29.62 20.30 7.10
N GLY A 159 -28.65 20.37 6.17
CA GLY A 159 -28.66 21.31 5.05
C GLY A 159 -28.92 22.77 5.48
N LEU A 160 -30.05 23.33 5.05
CA LEU A 160 -30.47 24.70 5.39
C LEU A 160 -30.88 24.87 6.87
N GLY A 161 -31.37 23.81 7.52
CA GLY A 161 -31.73 23.79 8.93
C GLY A 161 -30.53 23.67 9.88
N GLY A 162 -29.37 23.28 9.35
CA GLY A 162 -28.13 23.14 10.13
C GLY A 162 -27.44 24.46 10.45
N SER A 163 -26.29 24.36 11.12
CA SER A 163 -25.45 25.51 11.42
C SER A 163 -24.92 26.17 10.13
N ALA A 164 -24.99 27.49 10.06
CA ALA A 164 -24.46 28.23 8.92
C ALA A 164 -22.92 28.19 8.92
N VAL A 165 -22.32 28.31 7.73
CA VAL A 165 -20.89 28.64 7.60
C VAL A 165 -20.68 30.08 8.05
N GLY A 166 -19.74 30.26 8.98
CA GLY A 166 -19.46 31.56 9.58
C GLY A 166 -18.15 32.18 9.09
N THR A 167 -17.90 33.43 9.49
CA THR A 167 -16.65 34.14 9.21
C THR A 167 -15.39 33.38 9.67
N PRO A 168 -15.37 32.66 10.82
CA PRO A 168 -14.20 31.90 11.23
C PRO A 168 -13.75 30.84 10.20
N ASP A 169 -14.69 30.17 9.53
CA ASP A 169 -14.36 29.20 8.48
C ASP A 169 -13.59 29.88 7.33
N LEU A 170 -14.05 31.06 6.90
CA LEU A 170 -13.38 31.84 5.85
C LEU A 170 -12.05 32.42 6.30
N GLN A 171 -11.91 32.80 7.56
CA GLN A 171 -10.64 33.29 8.10
C GLN A 171 -9.55 32.20 8.05
N VAL A 172 -9.90 30.96 8.39
CA VAL A 172 -8.99 29.81 8.25
C VAL A 172 -8.56 29.63 6.80
N LEU A 173 -9.52 29.57 5.87
CA LEU A 173 -9.22 29.44 4.44
C LEU A 173 -8.35 30.60 3.93
N ASN A 174 -8.65 31.85 4.32
CA ASN A 174 -7.90 33.03 3.90
C ASN A 174 -6.45 33.00 4.37
N GLY A 175 -6.20 32.46 5.57
CA GLY A 175 -4.86 32.37 6.15
C GLY A 175 -3.94 31.39 5.45
N THR A 176 -4.50 30.42 4.71
CA THR A 176 -3.74 29.24 4.25
C THR A 176 -3.82 29.02 2.74
N ALA A 177 -4.95 29.33 2.10
CA ALA A 177 -5.18 29.02 0.70
C ALA A 177 -4.10 29.58 -0.23
N ARG A 178 -3.71 30.85 -0.04
CA ARG A 178 -2.74 31.51 -0.92
C ARG A 178 -1.30 31.24 -0.47
N GLN A 179 -1.06 31.42 0.82
CA GLN A 179 0.26 31.42 1.46
C GLN A 179 0.84 30.01 1.54
N VAL A 180 0.02 29.01 1.87
CA VAL A 180 0.44 27.63 2.06
C VAL A 180 0.19 26.78 0.81
N HIS A 181 -0.90 27.04 0.10
CA HIS A 181 -1.33 26.19 -1.02
C HIS A 181 -1.19 26.84 -2.41
N GLY A 182 -0.81 28.11 -2.49
CA GLY A 182 -0.60 28.81 -3.76
C GLY A 182 -1.88 29.01 -4.56
N ALA A 183 -3.04 29.13 -3.90
CA ALA A 183 -4.33 29.32 -4.55
C ALA A 183 -4.38 30.62 -5.36
N ASP A 184 -4.77 30.49 -6.62
CA ASP A 184 -5.29 31.63 -7.39
C ASP A 184 -6.75 31.87 -7.00
N VAL A 185 -7.51 30.79 -6.83
CA VAL A 185 -8.93 30.79 -6.49
C VAL A 185 -9.15 30.02 -5.18
N ALA A 186 -9.63 30.70 -4.15
CA ALA A 186 -9.94 30.11 -2.85
C ALA A 186 -11.46 30.11 -2.65
N VAL A 187 -12.03 28.95 -2.31
CA VAL A 187 -13.48 28.73 -2.30
C VAL A 187 -13.92 27.98 -1.06
N ILE A 188 -15.02 28.41 -0.43
CA ILE A 188 -15.79 27.56 0.47
C ILE A 188 -17.01 27.00 -0.26
N VAL A 189 -17.20 25.68 -0.18
CA VAL A 189 -18.37 24.97 -0.72
C VAL A 189 -19.19 24.40 0.43
N THR A 190 -20.50 24.63 0.44
CA THR A 190 -21.42 24.07 1.44
C THR A 190 -22.77 23.69 0.85
N ASN A 191 -23.40 22.64 1.39
CA ASN A 191 -24.81 22.30 1.11
C ASN A 191 -25.79 23.07 2.02
N GLY A 192 -25.29 23.90 2.94
CA GLY A 192 -26.07 24.67 3.90
C GLY A 192 -26.12 26.17 3.60
N ARG A 193 -26.41 26.96 4.64
CA ARG A 193 -26.43 28.43 4.60
C ARG A 193 -25.06 29.01 4.91
N VAL A 194 -24.83 30.23 4.44
CA VAL A 194 -23.68 31.06 4.78
C VAL A 194 -24.18 32.34 5.43
N THR A 195 -23.55 32.78 6.52
CA THR A 195 -24.01 33.99 7.23
C THR A 195 -23.69 35.25 6.41
N ALA A 196 -24.50 36.31 6.55
CA ALA A 196 -24.25 37.56 5.84
C ALA A 196 -22.86 38.18 6.16
N PRO A 197 -22.36 38.18 7.42
CA PRO A 197 -21.00 38.61 7.71
C PRO A 197 -19.92 37.76 7.03
N ALA A 198 -20.16 36.46 6.86
CA ALA A 198 -19.23 35.59 6.14
C ALA A 198 -19.20 35.93 4.64
N VAL A 199 -20.37 36.17 4.02
CA VAL A 199 -20.44 36.61 2.61
C VAL A 199 -19.69 37.93 2.40
N ALA A 200 -19.95 38.94 3.26
CA ALA A 200 -19.26 40.23 3.18
C ALA A 200 -17.73 40.08 3.37
N PHE A 201 -17.29 39.24 4.29
CA PHE A 201 -15.87 38.95 4.49
C PHE A 201 -15.25 38.26 3.27
N ALA A 202 -15.94 37.28 2.66
CA ALA A 202 -15.46 36.60 1.47
C ALA A 202 -15.22 37.59 0.32
N GLU A 203 -16.16 38.51 0.10
CA GLU A 203 -16.03 39.55 -0.93
C GLU A 203 -14.81 40.46 -0.68
N GLN A 204 -14.66 40.96 0.56
CA GLN A 204 -13.53 41.81 0.95
C GLN A 204 -12.17 41.13 0.74
N GLN A 205 -12.09 39.83 1.00
CA GLN A 205 -10.85 39.04 0.91
C GLN A 205 -10.65 38.37 -0.46
N ARG A 206 -11.56 38.58 -1.42
CA ARG A 206 -11.55 37.90 -2.74
C ARG A 206 -11.53 36.37 -2.59
N LEU A 207 -12.38 35.87 -1.71
CA LEU A 207 -12.74 34.46 -1.59
C LEU A 207 -14.08 34.23 -2.27
N HIS A 208 -14.31 33.03 -2.78
CA HIS A 208 -15.60 32.67 -3.36
C HIS A 208 -16.40 31.78 -2.40
N VAL A 209 -17.71 31.97 -2.43
CA VAL A 209 -18.65 31.15 -1.68
C VAL A 209 -19.53 30.43 -2.67
N VAL A 210 -19.57 29.11 -2.54
CA VAL A 210 -20.49 28.22 -3.23
C VAL A 210 -21.48 27.73 -2.17
N ASP A 211 -22.55 28.48 -2.02
CA ASP A 211 -23.66 28.10 -1.15
C ASP A 211 -24.48 26.96 -1.77
N ARG A 212 -25.52 26.52 -1.06
CA ARG A 212 -26.41 25.46 -1.53
C ARG A 212 -26.99 25.71 -2.92
N HIS A 213 -27.33 26.96 -3.27
CA HIS A 213 -27.95 27.28 -4.55
C HIS A 213 -26.95 27.12 -5.69
N ILE A 214 -25.77 27.73 -5.54
CA ILE A 214 -24.69 27.60 -6.54
C ILE A 214 -24.23 26.14 -6.64
N LEU A 215 -24.09 25.45 -5.50
CA LEU A 215 -23.75 24.03 -5.48
C LEU A 215 -24.77 23.19 -6.26
N GLY A 216 -26.06 23.44 -6.08
CA GLY A 216 -27.10 22.74 -6.82
C GLY A 216 -27.03 22.97 -8.33
N ALA A 217 -26.85 24.22 -8.74
CA ALA A 217 -26.69 24.58 -10.16
C ALA A 217 -25.43 23.94 -10.76
N TRP A 218 -24.33 23.95 -10.02
CA TRP A 218 -23.08 23.33 -10.43
C TRP A 218 -23.19 21.81 -10.52
N ALA A 219 -23.68 21.18 -9.46
CA ALA A 219 -23.71 19.73 -9.32
C ALA A 219 -24.66 19.06 -10.31
N SER A 220 -25.81 19.68 -10.61
CA SER A 220 -26.81 19.15 -11.54
C SER A 220 -26.59 19.59 -12.99
N GLY A 221 -25.92 20.73 -13.20
CA GLY A 221 -25.71 21.33 -14.51
C GLY A 221 -24.49 20.79 -15.26
N SER A 222 -24.28 21.31 -16.46
CA SER A 222 -23.09 21.08 -17.29
C SER A 222 -22.10 22.24 -17.27
N ARG A 223 -22.44 23.34 -16.58
CA ARG A 223 -21.61 24.53 -16.51
C ARG A 223 -20.55 24.35 -15.43
N PRO A 224 -19.28 24.62 -15.75
CA PRO A 224 -18.21 24.48 -14.78
C PRO A 224 -18.24 25.60 -13.73
N LEU A 225 -17.61 25.35 -12.59
CA LEU A 225 -17.69 26.25 -11.43
C LEU A 225 -17.28 27.70 -11.74
N TRP A 226 -16.24 27.90 -12.56
CA TRP A 226 -15.76 29.24 -12.93
C TRP A 226 -16.71 30.06 -13.79
N GLU A 227 -17.72 29.44 -14.42
CA GLU A 227 -18.77 30.17 -15.12
C GLU A 227 -19.91 30.59 -14.19
N LEU A 228 -20.04 29.92 -13.04
CA LEU A 228 -21.07 30.19 -12.05
C LEU A 228 -20.62 31.24 -11.03
N LEU A 229 -19.32 31.30 -10.76
CA LEU A 229 -18.73 32.29 -9.87
C LEU A 229 -18.55 33.63 -10.56
N ARG A 230 -18.90 34.71 -9.84
CA ARG A 230 -18.63 36.07 -10.27
C ARG A 230 -17.14 36.37 -10.08
N ALA A 231 -16.50 36.92 -11.11
CA ALA A 231 -15.15 37.48 -11.08
C ALA A 231 -14.04 36.50 -10.64
N VAL A 232 -13.86 35.41 -11.39
CA VAL A 232 -12.67 34.55 -11.24
C VAL A 232 -11.45 35.24 -11.88
N PRO A 233 -10.25 35.19 -11.27
CA PRO A 233 -9.02 35.73 -11.85
C PRO A 233 -8.77 35.27 -13.29
N PRO A 234 -8.02 36.06 -14.10
CA PRO A 234 -7.69 35.67 -15.47
C PRO A 234 -6.86 34.37 -15.51
N PRO A 235 -6.84 33.67 -16.67
CA PRO A 235 -6.02 32.49 -16.88
C PRO A 235 -4.56 32.72 -16.48
N ARG A 236 -3.91 31.69 -15.93
CA ARG A 236 -2.47 31.74 -15.67
C ARG A 236 -1.78 31.68 -17.03
N ARG A 237 -0.93 32.67 -17.35
CA ARG A 237 -0.15 32.62 -18.60
C ARG A 237 0.69 31.35 -18.59
N PRO A 238 0.77 30.59 -19.70
CA PRO A 238 1.72 29.49 -19.80
C PRO A 238 3.10 30.05 -19.47
N THR A 239 3.74 29.51 -18.44
CA THR A 239 5.15 29.82 -18.20
C THR A 239 5.88 29.29 -19.42
N ALA A 240 6.39 30.19 -20.27
CA ALA A 240 7.31 29.78 -21.33
C ALA A 240 8.46 29.06 -20.61
N LEU A 241 8.62 27.76 -20.88
CA LEU A 241 9.49 26.75 -20.25
C LEU A 241 8.70 25.61 -19.59
N SER A 242 8.16 24.73 -20.44
CA SER A 242 8.04 23.29 -20.18
C SER A 242 8.14 22.56 -21.52
#